data_AF-A0A8R1IFW3-F1
#
_entry.id   AF-A0A8R1IFW3-F1
#
_cell.length_a   1.000
_cell.length_b   1.000
_cell.length_c   1.000
_cell.angle_alpha   90.00
_cell.angle_beta   90.00
_cell.angle_gamma   90.00
#
_symmetry.space_group_name_H-M   'P 1'
#
loop_
_entity.id
_entity.type
_entity.pdbx_description
1 polymer ?
#
loop_
_entity_poly.entity_id
_entity_poly.type
_entity_poly.pdbx_seq_one_letter_code
_entity_poly.pdbx_strand_id
1 'polypeptide(L)'
;MPGHVSREVVIVMAALSSIDPTNIFGTIETMKRLNIRCSAIGLSAEMFICKEMAKSTKGDYSVALDPDHLQMLFQKHTLPPSSAKSSECNAIHVGFPHHEVITTRSF
;
A
#
# COMPACT_ATOMS: atom_id res chain seq x y z
N MET A 1 -9.80 10.73 2.68
CA MET A 1 -10.40 9.70 1.79
C MET A 1 -11.59 9.07 2.49
N PRO A 2 -12.61 8.62 1.75
CA PRO A 2 -13.75 7.91 2.34
C PRO A 2 -13.31 6.68 3.13
N GLY A 3 -14.09 6.28 4.14
CA GLY A 3 -13.78 5.13 5.01
C GLY A 3 -13.87 3.77 4.31
N HIS A 4 -14.61 3.69 3.20
CA HIS A 4 -14.82 2.49 2.40
C HIS A 4 -13.68 2.18 1.40
N VAL A 5 -12.66 3.04 1.30
CA VAL A 5 -11.52 2.85 0.39
C VAL A 5 -10.33 2.30 1.17
N SER A 6 -9.67 1.26 0.66
CA SER A 6 -8.42 0.78 1.25
C SER A 6 -7.32 1.84 1.12
N ARG A 7 -6.54 2.01 2.17
CA ARG A 7 -5.40 2.94 2.20
C ARG A 7 -4.14 2.13 2.34
N GLU A 8 -3.37 2.05 1.27
CA GLU A 8 -2.24 1.15 1.17
C GLU A 8 -1.00 1.91 0.72
N VAL A 9 0.14 1.57 1.33
CA VAL A 9 1.46 2.09 0.97
C VAL A 9 2.39 0.88 0.80
N VAL A 10 3.16 0.84 -0.28
CA VAL A 10 4.21 -0.16 -0.50
C VAL A 10 5.53 0.58 -0.66
N ILE A 11 6.47 0.33 0.25
CA ILE A 11 7.80 0.97 0.26
C ILE A 11 8.83 -0.01 -0.28
N VAL A 12 9.63 0.41 -1.26
CA VAL A 12 10.82 -0.34 -1.68
C VAL A 12 12.03 0.31 -1.01
N MET A 13 12.67 -0.42 -0.10
CA MET A 13 13.74 0.11 0.73
C MET A 13 15.09 -0.48 0.35
N ALA A 14 15.90 0.30 -0.36
CA ALA A 14 17.26 -0.08 -0.75
C ALA A 14 18.33 0.27 0.29
N ALA A 15 18.10 1.32 1.09
CA ALA A 15 19.02 1.73 2.14
C ALA A 15 18.74 0.96 3.44
N LEU A 16 19.80 0.64 4.19
CA LEU A 16 19.71 -0.04 5.49
C LEU A 16 19.53 0.93 6.68
N SER A 17 19.39 2.22 6.39
CA SER A 17 19.17 3.27 7.38
C SER A 17 18.20 4.30 6.85
N SER A 18 17.42 4.88 7.75
CA SER A 18 16.55 6.02 7.52
C SER A 18 16.97 7.14 8.47
N ILE A 19 16.85 8.39 8.03
CA ILE A 19 17.13 9.57 8.84
C ILE A 19 15.82 10.31 9.04
N ASP A 20 15.06 9.86 10.03
CA ASP A 20 13.80 10.47 10.41
C ASP A 20 14.04 11.54 11.49
N PRO A 21 13.58 12.79 11.30
CA PRO A 21 13.78 13.86 12.29
C PRO A 21 12.95 13.69 13.57
N THR A 22 11.95 12.81 13.54
CA THR A 22 11.00 12.56 14.64
C THR A 22 10.91 11.07 14.96
N ASN A 23 10.30 10.74 16.10
CA ASN A 23 10.10 9.34 16.49
C ASN A 23 9.14 8.60 15.53
N ILE A 24 9.69 7.67 14.75
CA ILE A 24 8.94 6.85 13.78
C ILE A 24 7.82 6.01 14.40
N PHE A 25 7.95 5.59 15.67
CA PHE A 25 6.90 4.83 16.34
C PHE A 25 5.60 5.63 16.51
N GLY A 26 5.70 6.97 16.66
CA GLY A 26 4.53 7.85 16.68
C GLY A 26 3.82 7.93 15.32
N THR A 27 4.60 7.87 14.24
CA THR A 27 4.07 7.80 12.87
C THR A 27 3.37 6.46 12.64
N ILE A 28 3.97 5.34 13.06
CA ILE A 28 3.37 3.99 12.94
C ILE A 28 2.01 3.93 13.68
N GLU A 29 1.94 4.45 14.90
CA GLU A 29 0.67 4.51 15.65
C GLU A 29 -0.37 5.41 14.97
N THR A 30 0.06 6.50 14.35
CA THR A 30 -0.83 7.36 13.56
C THR A 30 -1.35 6.64 12.32
N MET A 31 -0.50 5.92 11.59
CA MET A 31 -0.91 5.11 10.44
C MET A 31 -1.93 4.04 10.82
N LYS A 32 -1.69 3.34 11.93
CA LYS A 32 -2.60 2.35 12.50
C LYS A 32 -3.96 2.96 12.85
N ARG A 33 -3.98 4.10 13.54
CA ARG A 33 -5.23 4.83 13.86
C ARG A 33 -6.00 5.25 12.61
N LEU A 34 -5.29 5.61 11.55
CA LEU A 34 -5.89 6.01 10.27
C LEU A 34 -6.25 4.83 9.35
N ASN A 35 -6.09 3.57 9.83
CA ASN A 35 -6.28 2.35 9.05
C ASN A 35 -5.48 2.35 7.73
N ILE A 36 -4.25 2.86 7.76
CA ILE A 36 -3.32 2.80 6.63
C ILE A 36 -2.51 1.51 6.76
N ARG A 37 -2.61 0.64 5.75
CA ARG A 37 -1.78 -0.56 5.62
C ARG A 37 -0.46 -0.19 4.97
N CYS A 38 0.65 -0.45 5.63
CA CYS A 38 1.98 -0.22 5.06
C CYS A 38 2.71 -1.53 4.87
N SER A 39 3.12 -1.82 3.65
CA SER A 39 3.99 -2.96 3.32
C SER A 39 5.36 -2.44 2.89
N ALA A 40 6.38 -3.28 3.02
CA ALA A 40 7.73 -2.92 2.58
C ALA A 40 8.47 -4.10 1.94
N ILE A 41 9.28 -3.79 0.94
CA ILE A 41 10.21 -4.70 0.29
C ILE A 41 11.62 -4.16 0.57
N GLY A 42 12.37 -4.83 1.43
CA GLY A 42 13.77 -4.51 1.67
C GLY A 42 14.66 -5.10 0.56
N LEU A 43 15.72 -4.38 0.18
CA LEU A 43 16.80 -4.94 -0.62
C LEU A 43 17.96 -5.31 0.31
N SER A 44 18.57 -6.46 0.06
CA SER A 44 19.76 -6.99 0.76
C SER A 44 19.55 -7.46 2.20
N ALA A 45 18.95 -6.66 3.09
CA ALA A 45 18.80 -7.04 4.50
C ALA A 45 17.48 -6.61 5.13
N GLU A 46 17.15 -7.28 6.24
CA GLU A 46 15.98 -6.98 7.06
C GLU A 46 16.23 -5.76 7.95
N MET A 47 15.28 -4.82 7.95
CA MET A 47 15.24 -3.67 8.85
C MET A 47 14.15 -3.85 9.90
N PHE A 48 14.53 -3.78 11.18
CA PHE A 48 13.61 -3.91 12.31
C PHE A 48 12.40 -2.96 12.22
N ILE A 49 12.65 -1.69 11.90
CA ILE A 49 11.60 -0.67 11.81
C ILE A 49 10.60 -0.97 10.69
N CYS A 50 11.07 -1.41 9.51
CA CYS A 50 10.19 -1.77 8.40
C CYS A 50 9.30 -2.97 8.76
N LYS A 51 9.86 -3.96 9.46
CA LYS A 51 9.11 -5.13 9.94
C LYS A 51 8.06 -4.76 10.99
N GLU A 52 8.43 -3.93 11.96
CA GLU A 52 7.50 -3.48 13.01
C GLU A 52 6.37 -2.63 12.43
N MET A 53 6.70 -1.70 11.52
CA MET A 53 5.71 -0.90 10.79
C MET A 53 4.73 -1.79 10.00
N ALA A 54 5.25 -2.76 9.22
CA ALA A 54 4.40 -3.65 8.43
C ALA A 54 3.47 -4.48 9.32
N LYS A 55 4.02 -5.08 10.38
CA LYS A 55 3.24 -5.86 11.36
C LYS A 55 2.17 -5.01 12.04
N SER A 56 2.52 -3.83 12.55
CA SER A 56 1.61 -2.94 13.27
C SER A 56 0.49 -2.38 12.39
N THR A 57 0.73 -2.24 11.08
CA THR A 57 -0.24 -1.71 10.10
C THR A 57 -0.96 -2.79 9.29
N LYS A 58 -0.78 -4.08 9.62
CA LYS A 58 -1.37 -5.23 8.89
C LYS A 58 -0.90 -5.33 7.43
N GLY A 59 0.30 -4.83 7.13
CA GLY A 59 0.97 -5.02 5.85
C GLY A 59 1.93 -6.21 5.87
N ASP A 60 2.67 -6.35 4.78
CA ASP A 60 3.66 -7.40 4.58
C ASP A 60 5.08 -6.81 4.53
N TYR A 61 6.06 -7.51 5.11
CA TYR A 61 7.47 -7.20 4.93
C TYR A 61 8.20 -8.38 4.31
N SER A 62 9.02 -8.13 3.30
CA SER A 62 9.82 -9.15 2.62
C SER A 62 11.16 -8.57 2.18
N VAL A 63 12.18 -9.41 2.09
CA VAL A 63 13.51 -9.01 1.60
C VAL A 63 13.75 -9.69 0.26
N ALA A 64 14.04 -8.91 -0.77
CA ALA A 64 14.37 -9.43 -2.09
C ALA A 64 15.73 -10.13 -2.04
N LEU A 65 15.80 -11.32 -2.66
CA LEU A 65 17.00 -12.15 -2.72
C LEU A 65 17.78 -11.90 -4.02
N ASP A 66 17.03 -11.73 -5.10
CA ASP A 66 17.50 -11.53 -6.46
C ASP A 66 16.42 -10.75 -7.27
N PRO A 67 16.70 -10.33 -8.51
CA PRO A 67 15.75 -9.59 -9.35
C PRO A 67 14.45 -10.35 -9.66
N ASP A 68 14.51 -11.68 -9.81
CA ASP A 68 13.34 -12.49 -10.13
C ASP A 68 12.40 -12.59 -8.91
N HIS A 69 12.97 -12.77 -7.71
CA HIS A 69 12.23 -12.70 -6.45
C HIS A 69 11.64 -11.30 -6.24
N LEU A 70 12.36 -10.23 -6.56
CA LEU A 70 11.83 -8.87 -6.51
C LEU A 70 10.60 -8.71 -7.42
N GLN A 71 10.64 -9.24 -8.65
CA GLN A 71 9.50 -9.24 -9.56
C GLN A 71 8.30 -10.01 -8.99
N MET A 72 8.55 -11.17 -8.37
CA MET A 72 7.50 -11.93 -7.67
C MET A 72 6.88 -11.14 -6.52
N LEU A 73 7.70 -10.43 -5.73
CA LEU A 73 7.22 -9.59 -4.63
C LEU A 73 6.36 -8.44 -5.15
N PHE A 74 6.72 -7.80 -6.27
CA PHE A 74 5.85 -6.80 -6.91
C PHE A 74 4.53 -7.40 -7.37
N GLN A 75 4.54 -8.58 -7.99
CA GLN A 75 3.33 -9.27 -8.44
C GLN A 75 2.40 -9.59 -7.26
N LYS A 76 2.93 -10.00 -6.10
CA LYS A 76 2.13 -10.22 -4.88
C LYS A 76 1.31 -8.99 -4.50
N HIS A 77 1.84 -7.78 -4.70
CA HIS A 77 1.15 -6.52 -4.38
C HIS A 77 0.20 -6.00 -5.46
N THR A 78 0.10 -6.67 -6.61
CA THR A 78 -0.93 -6.34 -7.62
C THR A 78 -2.30 -6.93 -7.29
N LEU A 79 -2.33 -7.96 -6.44
CA LEU A 79 -3.57 -8.55 -5.96
C LEU A 79 -4.11 -7.71 -4.80
N PRO A 80 -5.42 -7.38 -4.81
CA PRO A 80 -6.01 -6.66 -3.70
C PRO A 80 -5.90 -7.49 -2.43
N PRO A 81 -5.46 -6.91 -1.31
CA PRO A 81 -5.39 -7.63 -0.06
C PRO A 81 -6.78 -8.01 0.45
N SER A 82 -6.82 -8.99 1.36
CA SER A 82 -8.04 -9.29 2.10
C SER A 82 -8.49 -8.09 2.95
N SER A 83 -9.76 -7.69 2.77
CA SER A 83 -10.36 -6.63 3.58
C SER A 83 -10.54 -7.09 5.02
N ALA A 84 -10.21 -6.20 5.97
CA ALA A 84 -10.53 -6.43 7.37
C ALA A 84 -12.06 -6.41 7.56
N LYS A 85 -12.59 -7.32 8.40
CA LYS A 85 -14.04 -7.40 8.71
C LYS A 85 -14.63 -6.09 9.29
N SER A 86 -13.78 -5.20 9.78
CA SER A 86 -14.14 -3.90 10.34
C SER A 86 -14.16 -2.76 9.32
N SER A 87 -13.94 -3.03 8.02
CA SER A 87 -13.94 -2.00 6.98
C SER A 87 -15.37 -1.58 6.67
N GLU A 88 -15.60 -0.29 6.47
CA GLU A 88 -16.91 0.22 6.04
C GLU A 88 -17.24 -0.32 4.65
N CYS A 89 -18.31 -1.11 4.54
CA CYS A 89 -18.81 -1.62 3.27
C CYS A 89 -19.97 -0.75 2.80
N ASN A 90 -19.65 0.35 2.12
CA ASN A 90 -20.65 1.24 1.52
C ASN A 90 -20.61 1.09 0.00
N ALA A 91 -21.77 0.83 -0.62
CA ALA A 91 -21.90 0.90 -2.07
C ALA A 91 -21.79 2.37 -2.50
N ILE A 92 -20.91 2.65 -3.46
CA ILE A 92 -20.79 3.97 -4.05
C ILE A 92 -21.60 4.04 -5.34
N HIS A 93 -22.20 5.21 -5.61
CA HIS A 93 -22.77 5.47 -6.92
C HIS A 93 -21.63 5.58 -7.94
N VAL A 94 -21.64 4.67 -8.91
CA VAL A 94 -20.72 4.68 -10.04
C VAL A 94 -21.48 5.11 -11.29
N GLY A 95 -20.84 5.91 -12.14
CA GLY A 95 -21.36 6.27 -13.45
C GLY A 95 -21.05 5.18 -14.48
N PHE A 96 -22.02 4.85 -15.33
CA PHE A 96 -21.82 3.97 -16.49
C PHE A 96 -21.88 4.82 -17.76
N PRO A 97 -20.75 5.37 -18.25
CA PRO A 97 -20.74 6.21 -19.43
C PRO A 97 -21.10 5.39 -20.68
N HIS A 98 -21.97 5.93 -21.55
CA HIS A 98 -22.22 5.35 -22.85
C HIS A 98 -21.04 5.60 -23.79
N HIS A 99 -20.75 4.66 -24.69
CA HIS A 99 -19.73 4.85 -25.71
C HIS A 99 -20.30 5.65 -26.89
N GLU A 100 -19.87 6.90 -27.04
CA GLU A 100 -20.25 7.74 -28.18
C GLU A 100 -19.10 7.86 -29.18
N VAL A 101 -19.33 7.39 -30.41
CA VAL A 101 -18.42 7.63 -31.52
C VAL A 101 -18.74 9.02 -32.08
N ILE A 102 -17.85 9.98 -31.83
CA ILE A 102 -18.00 11.36 -32.30
C ILE A 102 -17.65 11.39 -33.81
N THR A 103 -18.67 11.37 -34.67
CA THR A 103 -18.50 11.37 -36.14
C THR A 103 -18.31 12.76 -36.73
N THR A 104 -18.66 13.81 -36.00
CA THR A 104 -18.54 15.21 -36.42
C THR A 104 -17.91 16.00 -35.28
N ARG A 105 -16.94 16.88 -35.59
CA ARG A 105 -16.31 17.73 -34.57
C ARG A 105 -17.38 18.55 -33.88
N SER A 106 -17.39 18.48 -32.55
CA SER A 106 -18.21 19.34 -31.69
C SER A 106 -17.55 20.72 -31.54
N PHE A 107 -17.27 21.40 -32.67
CA PHE A 107 -17.07 22.85 -32.85
C PHE A 107 -17.12 23.17 -34.34
#